data_AF-A0A7W3XU01-F1
#
_entry.id   AF-A0A7W3XU01-F1
#
_cell.length_a   1.000
_cell.length_b   1.000
_cell.length_c   1.000
_cell.angle_alpha   90.00
_cell.angle_beta   90.00
_cell.angle_gamma   90.00
#
_symmetry.space_group_name_H-M   'P 1'
#
loop_
_entity.id
_entity.type
_entity.pdbx_description
1 polymer ?
#
loop_
_entity_poly.entity_id
_entity_poly.type
_entity_poly.pdbx_seq_one_letter_code
_entity_poly.pdbx_strand_id
1 'polypeptide(L)'
;MSHPKPQVERLLKIPAFASAALGNERGIHIYLPPGYDKEPDRRYPVLYMHDGQGIFDPNPFSNSSWQVHRTADRLISEGLMAPILIVGIDNNGEDRLNEYAFAVGGGTCIPGAPDIVCKGEAYERFLIEELKPYIDRSFRTLPDREHTALMGSSMGGLATYHLGFRNPHIFSKLGILSPYFIRLDPNTLEETRFYNRYARTADLKLWIDIGEIEANILVRHVRGFVEELVEQGYTPGDNLMFYEVPGAAHTEQDWAERVHLPLMYFFGYPGKAAAAELYGSAEFGLTGMTGWLNAVVAYDTGFRMTDLNGTFEADDPSILTVGRNGVVKPFREGTTRVVYSGQDVRAQTEATVIGHLSEHVKVSVRIEVPPDTPANAALLIGKLVVPRISDQLFCGEFLLPRDMTVRCKIVTDLGIHEAGPNGEDIPYRIIHWSKERNPVYRVEAWERRNGAI
;
A
#
# COMPACT_ATOMS: atom_id res chain seq x y z
N MET A 1 44.07 18.40 15.95
CA MET A 1 42.62 18.38 15.67
C MET A 1 42.45 17.84 14.26
N SER A 2 42.00 16.60 14.08
CA SER A 2 41.75 16.06 12.75
C SER A 2 40.48 16.68 12.20
N HIS A 3 40.58 17.43 11.11
CA HIS A 3 39.39 17.83 10.37
C HIS A 3 38.59 16.57 9.99
N PRO A 4 37.29 16.50 10.28
CA PRO A 4 36.46 15.41 9.76
C PRO A 4 36.56 15.45 8.24
N LYS A 5 36.94 14.31 7.63
CA LYS A 5 36.88 14.16 6.17
C LYS A 5 35.44 14.49 5.72
N PRO A 6 35.25 15.17 4.58
CA PRO A 6 33.91 15.43 4.05
C PRO A 6 33.19 14.09 3.91
N GLN A 7 32.04 13.97 4.58
CA GLN A 7 31.18 12.81 4.49
C GLN A 7 30.62 12.76 3.07
N VAL A 8 30.76 11.63 2.38
CA VAL A 8 30.19 11.45 1.05
C VAL A 8 28.68 11.65 1.11
N GLU A 9 28.13 12.40 0.16
CA GLU A 9 26.69 12.54 -0.01
C GLU A 9 26.11 11.15 -0.33
N ARG A 10 25.37 10.56 0.61
CA ARG A 10 24.82 9.20 0.49
C ARG A 10 23.51 9.14 -0.27
N LEU A 11 22.96 10.29 -0.66
CA LEU A 11 21.79 10.43 -1.51
C LEU A 11 22.23 11.17 -2.77
N LEU A 12 22.25 10.50 -3.91
CA LEU A 12 22.59 11.07 -5.19
C LEU A 12 21.33 11.23 -6.03
N LYS A 13 21.31 12.23 -6.91
CA LYS A 13 20.22 12.45 -7.85
C LYS A 13 20.74 12.59 -9.28
N ILE A 14 20.12 11.86 -10.19
CA ILE A 14 20.23 12.07 -11.64
C ILE A 14 18.93 12.75 -12.05
N PRO A 15 18.92 14.08 -12.27
CA PRO A 15 17.68 14.82 -12.47
C PRO A 15 16.97 14.47 -13.79
N ALA A 16 17.72 14.06 -14.81
CA ALA A 16 17.24 13.80 -16.16
C ALA A 16 17.98 12.60 -16.79
N PHE A 17 17.54 11.39 -16.45
CA PHE A 17 17.98 10.17 -17.14
C PHE A 17 17.17 9.99 -18.42
N ALA A 18 17.79 10.17 -19.58
CA ALA A 18 17.12 9.98 -20.87
C ALA A 18 16.78 8.50 -21.12
N SER A 19 15.53 8.23 -21.50
CA SER A 19 15.03 6.90 -21.84
C SER A 19 14.55 6.87 -23.29
N ALA A 20 15.11 5.96 -24.09
CA ALA A 20 14.65 5.74 -25.46
C ALA A 20 13.36 4.89 -25.45
N ALA A 21 13.28 3.92 -24.54
CA ALA A 21 12.10 3.07 -24.37
C ALA A 21 10.83 3.85 -24.01
N LEU A 22 10.96 4.91 -23.19
CA LEU A 22 9.85 5.79 -22.80
C LEU A 22 9.72 7.04 -23.68
N GLY A 23 10.77 7.45 -24.38
CA GLY A 23 10.78 8.68 -25.18
C GLY A 23 10.75 9.95 -24.33
N ASN A 24 11.29 9.91 -23.10
CA ASN A 24 11.32 11.02 -22.15
C ASN A 24 12.51 10.91 -21.19
N GLU A 25 12.54 11.76 -20.17
CA GLU A 25 13.55 11.76 -19.12
C GLU A 25 12.95 11.40 -17.76
N ARG A 26 13.77 10.79 -16.89
CA ARG A 26 13.38 10.35 -15.54
C ARG A 26 14.34 10.86 -14.48
N GLY A 27 13.79 11.39 -13.39
CA GLY A 27 14.55 11.62 -12.18
C GLY A 27 14.88 10.28 -11.50
N ILE A 28 16.15 10.03 -11.22
CA ILE A 28 16.61 8.83 -10.51
C ILE A 28 17.27 9.25 -9.21
N HIS A 29 16.83 8.66 -8.11
CA HIS A 29 17.39 8.88 -6.77
C HIS A 29 18.15 7.65 -6.33
N ILE A 30 19.32 7.82 -5.75
CA ILE A 30 20.21 6.71 -5.42
C ILE A 30 20.69 6.88 -3.99
N TYR A 31 20.39 5.90 -3.15
CA TYR A 31 20.94 5.80 -1.80
C TYR A 31 22.13 4.84 -1.77
N LEU A 32 23.22 5.31 -1.15
CA LEU A 32 24.42 4.53 -0.87
C LEU A 32 24.44 4.12 0.62
N PRO A 33 24.60 2.83 0.93
CA PRO A 33 24.55 2.37 2.31
C PRO A 33 25.77 2.84 3.12
N PRO A 34 25.67 2.84 4.47
CA PRO A 34 26.83 3.03 5.35
C PRO A 34 28.00 2.13 4.95
N GLY A 35 29.21 2.70 4.92
CA GLY A 35 30.43 1.97 4.59
C GLY A 35 30.79 1.95 3.10
N TYR A 36 29.92 2.42 2.20
CA TYR A 36 30.20 2.43 0.75
C TYR A 36 31.54 3.11 0.40
N ASP A 37 31.84 4.27 0.99
CA ASP A 37 33.09 5.00 0.75
C ASP A 37 34.34 4.35 1.38
N LYS A 38 34.16 3.49 2.40
CA LYS A 38 35.24 2.90 3.20
C LYS A 38 35.58 1.47 2.79
N GLU A 39 34.69 0.79 2.08
CA GLU A 39 34.82 -0.62 1.68
C GLU A 39 34.87 -0.73 0.14
N PRO A 40 36.02 -0.38 -0.49
CA PRO A 40 36.08 -0.17 -1.95
C PRO A 40 35.81 -1.42 -2.77
N ASP A 41 36.08 -2.61 -2.21
CA ASP A 41 35.92 -3.91 -2.87
C ASP A 41 34.53 -4.52 -2.63
N ARG A 42 33.73 -3.95 -1.72
CA ARG A 42 32.41 -4.49 -1.40
C ARG A 42 31.40 -4.14 -2.49
N ARG A 43 30.62 -5.14 -2.86
CA ARG A 43 29.45 -5.02 -3.74
C ARG A 43 28.17 -5.24 -2.94
N TYR A 44 27.08 -4.68 -3.44
CA TYR A 44 25.84 -4.54 -2.68
C TYR A 44 24.63 -4.99 -3.51
N PRO A 45 23.64 -5.66 -2.90
CA PRO A 45 22.34 -5.86 -3.50
C PRO A 45 21.67 -4.52 -3.83
N VAL A 46 20.72 -4.54 -4.78
CA VAL A 46 20.00 -3.34 -5.23
C VAL A 46 18.50 -3.55 -5.09
N LEU A 47 17.85 -2.59 -4.44
CA LEU A 47 16.40 -2.45 -4.42
C LEU A 47 15.99 -1.33 -5.38
N TYR A 48 15.27 -1.66 -6.44
CA TYR A 48 14.61 -0.69 -7.31
C TYR A 48 13.23 -0.37 -6.76
N MET A 49 12.88 0.90 -6.71
CA MET A 49 11.58 1.34 -6.21
C MET A 49 10.90 2.33 -7.16
N HIS A 50 9.60 2.14 -7.35
CA HIS A 50 8.72 3.04 -8.09
C HIS A 50 8.36 4.28 -7.26
N ASP A 51 7.94 5.37 -7.92
CA ASP A 51 7.56 6.64 -7.28
C ASP A 51 8.70 7.31 -6.48
N GLY A 52 9.90 7.35 -7.08
CA GLY A 52 11.16 7.85 -6.52
C GLY A 52 11.07 9.17 -5.76
N GLN A 53 10.17 10.07 -6.21
CA GLN A 53 10.00 11.40 -5.65
C GLN A 53 9.53 11.42 -4.18
N GLY A 54 8.95 10.32 -3.68
CA GLY A 54 8.42 10.20 -2.33
C GLY A 54 9.18 9.22 -1.42
N ILE A 55 10.29 8.65 -1.89
CA ILE A 55 10.94 7.53 -1.20
C ILE A 55 11.93 8.01 -0.14
N PHE A 56 12.67 9.08 -0.44
CA PHE A 56 13.69 9.64 0.46
C PHE A 56 13.26 10.97 1.07
N ASP A 57 12.79 11.88 0.23
CA ASP A 57 12.30 13.19 0.63
C ASP A 57 10.76 13.23 0.58
N PRO A 58 10.13 14.24 1.22
CA PRO A 58 8.70 14.47 1.07
C PRO A 58 8.31 14.65 -0.40
N ASN A 59 7.38 13.83 -0.86
CA ASN A 59 6.76 13.91 -2.16
C ASN A 59 6.07 15.28 -2.29
N PRO A 60 6.33 16.05 -3.37
CA PRO A 60 5.74 17.38 -3.56
C PRO A 60 4.20 17.40 -3.55
N PHE A 61 3.55 16.28 -3.89
CA PHE A 61 2.09 16.21 -4.01
C PHE A 61 1.39 15.85 -2.68
N SER A 62 1.97 14.95 -1.89
CA SER A 62 1.40 14.48 -0.62
C SER A 62 1.99 15.18 0.61
N ASN A 63 3.14 15.84 0.45
CA ASN A 63 4.00 16.33 1.52
C ASN A 63 4.39 15.23 2.54
N SER A 64 4.49 13.97 2.06
CA SER A 64 4.82 12.79 2.87
C SER A 64 5.96 12.00 2.22
N SER A 65 6.66 11.18 3.00
CA SER A 65 7.78 10.36 2.50
C SER A 65 7.79 8.99 3.16
N TRP A 66 8.24 8.00 2.40
CA TRP A 66 8.53 6.67 2.93
C TRP A 66 9.75 6.64 3.86
N GLN A 67 10.64 7.63 3.73
CA GLN A 67 11.89 7.72 4.49
C GLN A 67 12.73 6.42 4.45
N VAL A 68 12.73 5.71 3.31
CA VAL A 68 13.28 4.34 3.22
C VAL A 68 14.76 4.31 3.59
N HIS A 69 15.53 5.33 3.21
CA HIS A 69 16.94 5.47 3.56
C HIS A 69 17.19 5.49 5.08
N ARG A 70 16.28 6.10 5.87
CA ARG A 70 16.39 6.14 7.34
C ARG A 70 16.06 4.79 7.95
N THR A 71 15.04 4.12 7.41
CA THR A 71 14.69 2.76 7.82
C THR A 71 15.83 1.80 7.50
N ALA A 72 16.43 1.88 6.31
CA ALA A 72 17.60 1.08 5.93
C ALA A 72 18.79 1.36 6.85
N ASP A 73 19.14 2.64 7.10
CA ASP A 73 20.22 3.02 8.01
C ASP A 73 20.03 2.43 9.42
N ARG A 74 18.80 2.48 9.94
CA ARG A 74 18.44 1.91 11.25
C ARG A 74 18.59 0.39 11.25
N LEU A 75 17.98 -0.31 10.30
CA LEU A 75 18.05 -1.77 10.25
C LEU A 75 19.49 -2.29 10.04
N ILE A 76 20.30 -1.56 9.25
CA ILE A 76 21.72 -1.89 9.05
C ILE A 76 22.51 -1.70 10.35
N SER A 77 22.28 -0.61 11.10
CA SER A 77 22.99 -0.35 12.35
C SER A 77 22.58 -1.30 13.49
N GLU A 78 21.32 -1.75 13.49
CA GLU A 78 20.78 -2.77 14.40
C GLU A 78 21.21 -4.20 14.01
N GLY A 79 21.84 -4.39 12.84
CA GLY A 79 22.25 -5.70 12.34
C GLY A 79 21.09 -6.58 11.85
N LEU A 80 19.92 -5.98 11.60
CA LEU A 80 18.71 -6.67 11.15
C LEU A 80 18.64 -6.86 9.63
N MET A 81 19.46 -6.13 8.87
CA MET A 81 19.62 -6.34 7.42
C MET A 81 21.04 -6.05 6.94
N ALA A 82 21.41 -6.63 5.80
CA ALA A 82 22.63 -6.29 5.09
C ALA A 82 22.53 -4.90 4.41
N PRO A 83 23.63 -4.15 4.30
CA PRO A 83 23.74 -2.98 3.43
C PRO A 83 23.29 -3.22 1.98
N ILE A 84 22.44 -2.33 1.45
CA ILE A 84 21.93 -2.36 0.06
C ILE A 84 22.01 -0.98 -0.60
N LEU A 85 22.07 -0.92 -1.95
CA LEU A 85 21.69 0.28 -2.68
C LEU A 85 20.17 0.34 -2.84
N ILE A 86 19.63 1.55 -2.86
CA ILE A 86 18.22 1.78 -3.18
C ILE A 86 18.17 2.77 -4.34
N VAL A 87 17.46 2.40 -5.41
CA VAL A 87 17.28 3.22 -6.62
C VAL A 87 15.81 3.57 -6.75
N GLY A 88 15.46 4.81 -6.45
CA GLY A 88 14.11 5.37 -6.64
C GLY A 88 13.94 5.95 -8.03
N ILE A 89 12.82 5.65 -8.68
CA ILE A 89 12.52 6.05 -10.06
C ILE A 89 11.32 6.97 -10.04
N ASP A 90 11.51 8.26 -10.36
CA ASP A 90 10.40 9.21 -10.44
C ASP A 90 9.36 8.72 -11.46
N ASN A 91 8.08 8.86 -11.11
CA ASN A 91 7.00 8.65 -12.07
C ASN A 91 6.86 9.84 -13.04
N ASN A 92 5.97 9.70 -14.02
CA ASN A 92 5.74 10.69 -15.08
C ASN A 92 4.51 11.58 -14.86
N GLY A 93 4.15 11.89 -13.61
CA GLY A 93 2.96 12.68 -13.30
C GLY A 93 1.68 12.01 -13.82
N GLU A 94 0.95 12.71 -14.69
CA GLU A 94 -0.33 12.23 -15.26
C GLU A 94 -0.19 10.90 -16.02
N ASP A 95 0.96 10.64 -16.65
CA ASP A 95 1.17 9.40 -17.43
C ASP A 95 1.54 8.19 -16.54
N ARG A 96 1.70 8.39 -15.23
CA ARG A 96 2.00 7.32 -14.26
C ARG A 96 1.03 6.15 -14.37
N LEU A 97 -0.27 6.43 -14.48
CA LEU A 97 -1.29 5.38 -14.57
C LEU A 97 -1.07 4.50 -15.81
N ASN A 98 -0.72 5.11 -16.94
CA ASN A 98 -0.43 4.38 -18.17
C ASN A 98 0.87 3.59 -18.04
N GLU A 99 1.95 4.20 -17.55
CA GLU A 99 3.27 3.56 -17.44
C GLU A 99 3.32 2.38 -16.48
N TYR A 100 2.44 2.34 -15.48
CA TYR A 100 2.39 1.25 -14.51
C TYR A 100 1.35 0.17 -14.87
N ALA A 101 0.48 0.44 -15.84
CA ALA A 101 -0.56 -0.49 -16.29
C ALA A 101 -0.08 -1.36 -17.47
N PHE A 102 -0.38 -2.65 -17.39
CA PHE A 102 -0.20 -3.62 -18.47
C PHE A 102 -1.57 -4.00 -19.04
N ALA A 103 -1.62 -4.34 -20.33
CA ALA A 103 -2.84 -4.89 -20.93
C ALA A 103 -3.24 -6.20 -20.24
N VAL A 104 -4.54 -6.43 -20.06
CA VAL A 104 -5.08 -7.57 -19.30
C VAL A 104 -5.84 -8.52 -20.23
N GLY A 105 -5.72 -9.82 -19.99
CA GLY A 105 -6.50 -10.84 -20.71
C GLY A 105 -5.99 -11.17 -22.11
N GLY A 106 -4.72 -10.89 -22.41
CA GLY A 106 -4.09 -11.18 -23.70
C GLY A 106 -4.45 -10.22 -24.83
N GLY A 107 -5.19 -9.14 -24.52
CA GLY A 107 -5.47 -8.05 -25.45
C GLY A 107 -4.42 -6.93 -25.38
N THR A 108 -4.81 -5.74 -25.86
CA THR A 108 -3.96 -4.53 -25.88
C THR A 108 -4.43 -3.45 -24.90
N CYS A 109 -5.43 -3.73 -24.06
CA CYS A 109 -5.99 -2.79 -23.09
C CYS A 109 -6.43 -3.52 -21.82
N ILE A 110 -6.95 -2.76 -20.86
CA ILE A 110 -7.66 -3.29 -19.69
C ILE A 110 -9.17 -3.19 -19.98
N PRO A 111 -9.90 -4.33 -20.10
CA PRO A 111 -11.35 -4.31 -20.28
C PRO A 111 -12.02 -3.55 -19.13
N GLY A 112 -12.94 -2.62 -19.42
CA GLY A 112 -13.55 -1.74 -18.40
C GLY A 112 -12.72 -0.49 -18.05
N ALA A 113 -11.56 -0.30 -18.67
CA ALA A 113 -10.73 0.89 -18.49
C ALA A 113 -10.22 1.50 -19.81
N PRO A 114 -11.13 2.06 -20.64
CA PRO A 114 -10.75 2.67 -21.92
C PRO A 114 -9.89 3.93 -21.77
N ASP A 115 -9.84 4.52 -20.57
CA ASP A 115 -9.02 5.66 -20.21
C ASP A 115 -7.53 5.32 -20.01
N ILE A 116 -7.18 4.03 -19.93
CA ILE A 116 -5.82 3.56 -19.65
C ILE A 116 -5.20 2.95 -20.92
N VAL A 117 -4.13 3.59 -21.42
CA VAL A 117 -3.43 3.24 -22.67
C VAL A 117 -2.49 2.03 -22.50
N CYS A 118 -2.10 1.69 -21.26
CA CYS A 118 -1.20 0.58 -20.92
C CYS A 118 0.20 0.66 -21.57
N LYS A 119 1.11 1.40 -20.92
CA LYS A 119 2.53 1.57 -21.32
C LYS A 119 3.50 0.75 -20.47
N GLY A 120 3.01 -0.18 -19.65
CA GLY A 120 3.81 -1.04 -18.75
C GLY A 120 5.00 -1.72 -19.41
N GLU A 121 4.86 -2.23 -20.63
CA GLU A 121 5.96 -2.89 -21.34
C GLU A 121 7.06 -1.91 -21.80
N ALA A 122 6.73 -0.64 -22.04
CA ALA A 122 7.73 0.38 -22.34
C ALA A 122 8.51 0.75 -21.08
N TYR A 123 7.82 0.88 -19.94
CA TYR A 123 8.45 1.10 -18.64
C TYR A 123 9.32 -0.09 -18.21
N GLU A 124 8.89 -1.32 -18.51
CA GLU A 124 9.69 -2.55 -18.33
C GLU A 124 11.02 -2.50 -19.07
N ARG A 125 11.00 -2.17 -20.38
CA ARG A 125 12.23 -2.05 -21.17
C ARG A 125 13.14 -0.95 -20.63
N PHE A 126 12.60 0.21 -20.28
CA PHE A 126 13.39 1.28 -19.64
C PHE A 126 14.14 0.77 -18.40
N LEU A 127 13.44 0.07 -17.50
CA LEU A 127 14.05 -0.40 -16.27
C LEU A 127 15.13 -1.46 -16.53
N ILE A 128 14.85 -2.43 -17.38
CA ILE A 128 15.70 -3.63 -17.57
C ILE A 128 16.83 -3.39 -18.58
N GLU A 129 16.56 -2.66 -19.65
CA GLU A 129 17.50 -2.50 -20.78
C GLU A 129 18.33 -1.22 -20.66
N GLU A 130 17.85 -0.21 -19.93
CA GLU A 130 18.51 1.11 -19.84
C GLU A 130 19.01 1.40 -18.42
N LEU A 131 18.11 1.46 -17.44
CA LEU A 131 18.43 1.92 -16.09
C LEU A 131 19.26 0.91 -15.31
N LYS A 132 18.83 -0.35 -15.17
CA LYS A 132 19.57 -1.38 -14.42
C LYS A 132 21.01 -1.53 -14.95
N PRO A 133 21.26 -1.66 -16.27
CA PRO A 133 22.61 -1.73 -16.80
C PRO A 133 23.45 -0.47 -16.51
N TYR A 134 22.84 0.72 -16.50
CA TYR A 134 23.56 1.94 -16.10
C TYR A 134 23.99 1.88 -14.63
N ILE A 135 23.11 1.46 -13.73
CA ILE A 135 23.40 1.34 -12.30
C ILE A 135 24.50 0.29 -12.07
N ASP A 136 24.43 -0.86 -12.73
CA ASP A 136 25.42 -1.94 -12.61
C ASP A 136 26.82 -1.53 -13.10
N ARG A 137 26.91 -0.63 -14.08
CA ARG A 137 28.19 -0.08 -14.56
C ARG A 137 28.74 1.05 -13.70
N SER A 138 27.85 1.84 -13.09
CA SER A 138 28.22 3.08 -12.40
C SER A 138 28.42 2.89 -10.89
N PHE A 139 27.85 1.83 -10.31
CA PHE A 139 27.88 1.55 -8.88
C PHE A 139 28.35 0.12 -8.60
N ARG A 140 28.78 -0.15 -7.36
CA ARG A 140 29.24 -1.48 -6.93
C ARG A 140 28.07 -2.40 -6.61
N THR A 141 27.33 -2.78 -7.62
CA THR A 141 26.20 -3.71 -7.47
C THR A 141 26.66 -5.17 -7.49
N LEU A 142 25.81 -6.03 -6.92
CA LEU A 142 25.73 -7.45 -7.25
C LEU A 142 24.61 -7.60 -8.30
N PRO A 143 24.93 -7.85 -9.58
CA PRO A 143 23.97 -7.68 -10.67
C PRO A 143 23.01 -8.86 -10.85
N ASP A 144 23.30 -10.02 -10.24
CA ASP A 144 22.51 -11.24 -10.38
C ASP A 144 21.11 -11.09 -9.74
N ARG A 145 20.15 -11.90 -10.20
CA ARG A 145 18.75 -11.81 -9.78
C ARG A 145 18.58 -12.00 -8.27
N GLU A 146 19.40 -12.84 -7.65
CA GLU A 146 19.42 -13.14 -6.21
C GLU A 146 19.77 -11.91 -5.37
N HIS A 147 20.29 -10.86 -6.00
CA HIS A 147 20.64 -9.59 -5.35
C HIS A 147 19.84 -8.39 -5.87
N THR A 148 18.86 -8.64 -6.74
CA THR A 148 18.02 -7.61 -7.34
C THR A 148 16.57 -7.73 -6.86
N ALA A 149 16.07 -6.69 -6.22
CA ALA A 149 14.70 -6.58 -5.74
C ALA A 149 13.95 -5.43 -6.43
N LEU A 150 12.62 -5.56 -6.49
CA LEU A 150 11.71 -4.53 -7.00
C LEU A 150 10.61 -4.27 -5.98
N MET A 151 10.23 -3.01 -5.77
CA MET A 151 9.19 -2.64 -4.80
C MET A 151 8.39 -1.42 -5.22
N GLY A 152 7.10 -1.39 -4.87
CA GLY A 152 6.28 -0.19 -4.98
C GLY A 152 4.96 -0.36 -4.24
N SER A 153 4.23 0.74 -4.09
CA SER A 153 2.87 0.72 -3.55
C SER A 153 1.81 1.04 -4.59
N SER A 154 0.55 0.65 -4.36
CA SER A 154 -0.56 1.05 -5.22
C SER A 154 -0.33 0.61 -6.68
N MET A 155 -0.37 1.53 -7.64
CA MET A 155 0.03 1.27 -9.02
C MET A 155 1.50 0.84 -9.16
N GLY A 156 2.41 1.30 -8.30
CA GLY A 156 3.77 0.80 -8.22
C GLY A 156 3.83 -0.66 -7.74
N GLY A 157 2.89 -1.07 -6.88
CA GLY A 157 2.70 -2.48 -6.49
C GLY A 157 2.20 -3.32 -7.66
N LEU A 158 1.25 -2.80 -8.45
CA LEU A 158 0.79 -3.39 -9.71
C LEU A 158 1.96 -3.56 -10.71
N ALA A 159 2.73 -2.50 -10.93
CA ALA A 159 3.91 -2.53 -11.79
C ALA A 159 4.94 -3.56 -11.29
N THR A 160 5.24 -3.57 -9.98
CA THR A 160 6.16 -4.53 -9.35
C THR A 160 5.74 -5.97 -9.63
N TYR A 161 4.45 -6.27 -9.45
CA TYR A 161 3.89 -7.59 -9.74
C TYR A 161 4.09 -8.00 -11.21
N HIS A 162 3.66 -7.16 -12.16
CA HIS A 162 3.77 -7.47 -13.57
C HIS A 162 5.23 -7.59 -14.03
N LEU A 163 6.07 -6.61 -13.71
CA LEU A 163 7.49 -6.57 -14.07
C LEU A 163 8.23 -7.80 -13.54
N GLY A 164 8.02 -8.10 -12.25
CA GLY A 164 8.71 -9.19 -11.57
C GLY A 164 8.31 -10.57 -12.08
N PHE A 165 7.02 -10.83 -12.27
CA PHE A 165 6.55 -12.12 -12.78
C PHE A 165 6.84 -12.34 -14.27
N ARG A 166 6.96 -11.26 -15.06
CA ARG A 166 7.44 -11.34 -16.45
C ARG A 166 8.95 -11.54 -16.54
N ASN A 167 9.70 -11.04 -15.56
CA ASN A 167 11.16 -11.05 -15.55
C ASN A 167 11.76 -11.72 -14.30
N PRO A 168 11.37 -12.97 -13.97
CA PRO A 168 11.88 -13.65 -12.77
C PRO A 168 13.36 -14.02 -12.89
N HIS A 169 13.93 -13.93 -14.10
CA HIS A 169 15.35 -14.11 -14.37
C HIS A 169 16.19 -12.85 -14.07
N ILE A 170 15.55 -11.71 -13.84
CA ILE A 170 16.19 -10.43 -13.46
C ILE A 170 15.91 -10.09 -12.00
N PHE A 171 14.68 -10.32 -11.52
CA PHE A 171 14.26 -10.00 -10.15
C PHE A 171 13.94 -11.28 -9.39
N SER A 172 14.45 -11.42 -8.16
CA SER A 172 14.10 -12.55 -7.28
C SER A 172 13.22 -12.15 -6.09
N LYS A 173 13.03 -10.85 -5.84
CA LYS A 173 12.33 -10.34 -4.64
C LYS A 173 11.39 -9.20 -5.01
N LEU A 174 10.12 -9.32 -4.65
CA LEU A 174 9.06 -8.39 -5.05
C LEU A 174 8.30 -7.89 -3.83
N GLY A 175 8.43 -6.59 -3.53
CA GLY A 175 7.66 -5.90 -2.50
C GLY A 175 6.43 -5.21 -3.09
N ILE A 176 5.26 -5.79 -2.88
CA ILE A 176 3.99 -5.39 -3.48
C ILE A 176 3.11 -4.82 -2.37
N LEU A 177 3.22 -3.50 -2.12
CA LEU A 177 2.50 -2.86 -1.02
C LEU A 177 1.17 -2.28 -1.50
N SER A 178 0.08 -2.47 -0.75
CA SER A 178 -1.27 -1.98 -1.09
C SER A 178 -1.60 -1.98 -2.60
N PRO A 179 -1.47 -3.09 -3.34
CA PRO A 179 -1.44 -3.06 -4.80
C PRO A 179 -2.79 -2.67 -5.42
N TYR A 180 -2.74 -1.88 -6.50
CA TYR A 180 -3.91 -1.46 -7.27
C TYR A 180 -4.37 -2.55 -8.25
N PHE A 181 -4.84 -3.69 -7.72
CA PHE A 181 -5.26 -4.83 -8.52
C PHE A 181 -6.67 -4.71 -9.09
N ILE A 182 -7.54 -3.95 -8.42
CA ILE A 182 -8.91 -3.70 -8.85
C ILE A 182 -9.18 -2.19 -8.81
N ARG A 183 -9.92 -1.72 -9.80
CA ARG A 183 -10.55 -0.40 -9.79
C ARG A 183 -12.04 -0.57 -9.51
N LEU A 184 -12.54 0.10 -8.47
CA LEU A 184 -13.96 0.19 -8.16
C LEU A 184 -14.54 1.49 -8.73
N ASP A 185 -15.61 1.40 -9.51
CA ASP A 185 -16.42 2.57 -9.86
C ASP A 185 -17.30 2.95 -8.66
N PRO A 186 -17.16 4.17 -8.10
CA PRO A 186 -17.89 4.55 -6.88
C PRO A 186 -19.39 4.78 -7.11
N ASN A 187 -19.84 4.93 -8.37
CA ASN A 187 -21.24 5.18 -8.71
C ASN A 187 -21.97 3.88 -9.06
N THR A 188 -21.33 2.99 -9.82
CA THR A 188 -21.93 1.73 -10.27
C THR A 188 -21.56 0.53 -9.41
N LEU A 189 -20.51 0.66 -8.59
CA LEU A 189 -19.86 -0.43 -7.85
C LEU A 189 -19.25 -1.52 -8.74
N GLU A 190 -19.02 -1.22 -10.02
CA GLU A 190 -18.37 -2.14 -10.95
C GLU A 190 -16.87 -2.29 -10.62
N GLU A 191 -16.39 -3.53 -10.65
CA GLU A 191 -15.01 -3.88 -10.36
C GLU A 191 -14.27 -4.26 -11.64
N THR A 192 -13.26 -3.48 -11.97
CA THR A 192 -12.37 -3.73 -13.10
C THR A 192 -11.05 -4.33 -12.63
N ARG A 193 -10.65 -5.46 -13.19
CA ARG A 193 -9.36 -6.11 -12.90
C ARG A 193 -8.21 -5.49 -13.68
N PHE A 194 -7.15 -5.12 -12.98
CA PHE A 194 -5.95 -4.48 -13.54
C PHE A 194 -4.75 -5.41 -13.70
N TYR A 195 -4.83 -6.67 -13.25
CA TYR A 195 -3.72 -7.60 -13.28
C TYR A 195 -3.97 -8.87 -14.11
N ASN A 196 -2.88 -9.47 -14.59
CA ASN A 196 -2.86 -10.76 -15.28
C ASN A 196 -2.50 -11.88 -14.30
N ARG A 197 -3.03 -13.08 -14.53
CA ARG A 197 -2.53 -14.28 -13.84
C ARG A 197 -1.37 -14.87 -14.63
N TYR A 198 -0.26 -15.14 -13.95
CA TYR A 198 0.91 -15.77 -14.57
C TYR A 198 0.92 -17.27 -14.22
N ALA A 199 0.83 -18.13 -15.24
CA ALA A 199 0.62 -19.58 -15.05
C ALA A 199 1.84 -20.35 -14.51
N ARG A 200 3.00 -19.70 -14.38
CA ARG A 200 4.25 -20.35 -13.95
C ARG A 200 4.61 -19.86 -12.56
N THR A 201 4.68 -20.79 -11.60
CA THR A 201 5.34 -20.55 -10.33
C THR A 201 6.80 -20.21 -10.62
N ALA A 202 7.16 -18.95 -10.36
CA ALA A 202 8.52 -18.49 -10.48
C ALA A 202 9.19 -18.62 -9.11
N ASP A 203 10.50 -18.81 -9.10
CA ASP A 203 11.30 -18.82 -7.87
C ASP A 203 11.42 -17.38 -7.34
N LEU A 204 10.37 -16.85 -6.72
CA LEU A 204 10.28 -15.47 -6.25
C LEU A 204 10.01 -15.44 -4.75
N LYS A 205 10.68 -14.51 -4.05
CA LYS A 205 10.29 -14.09 -2.70
C LYS A 205 9.31 -12.92 -2.80
N LEU A 206 8.09 -13.13 -2.33
CA LEU A 206 7.01 -12.16 -2.41
C LEU A 206 6.72 -11.58 -1.03
N TRP A 207 6.72 -10.26 -0.93
CA TRP A 207 6.07 -9.54 0.17
C TRP A 207 4.83 -8.86 -0.39
N ILE A 208 3.66 -9.15 0.16
CA ILE A 208 2.40 -8.53 -0.23
C ILE A 208 1.75 -7.95 1.01
N ASP A 209 1.30 -6.71 0.96
CA ASP A 209 0.53 -6.14 2.06
C ASP A 209 -0.65 -5.29 1.59
N ILE A 210 -1.56 -5.02 2.52
CA ILE A 210 -2.71 -4.13 2.33
C ILE A 210 -3.12 -3.55 3.69
N GLY A 211 -3.47 -2.27 3.74
CA GLY A 211 -4.04 -1.67 4.94
C GLY A 211 -5.47 -2.12 5.20
N GLU A 212 -5.81 -2.43 6.46
CA GLU A 212 -7.15 -2.90 6.88
C GLU A 212 -8.27 -1.92 6.48
N ILE A 213 -7.99 -0.62 6.52
CA ILE A 213 -9.01 0.42 6.29
C ILE A 213 -9.01 0.97 4.85
N GLU A 214 -8.39 0.26 3.92
CA GLU A 214 -8.39 0.58 2.48
C GLU A 214 -9.67 0.15 1.76
N ALA A 215 -10.81 0.21 2.46
CA ALA A 215 -12.09 -0.38 2.09
C ALA A 215 -12.05 -1.92 1.96
N ASN A 216 -13.06 -2.58 2.52
CA ASN A 216 -13.19 -4.04 2.50
C ASN A 216 -13.08 -4.67 1.11
N ILE A 217 -13.44 -3.92 0.05
CA ILE A 217 -13.32 -4.34 -1.35
C ILE A 217 -11.84 -4.53 -1.74
N LEU A 218 -10.94 -3.59 -1.43
CA LEU A 218 -9.53 -3.78 -1.81
C LEU A 218 -8.90 -4.90 -1.00
N VAL A 219 -9.20 -4.97 0.30
CA VAL A 219 -8.66 -6.01 1.17
C VAL A 219 -9.09 -7.41 0.71
N ARG A 220 -10.37 -7.62 0.37
CA ARG A 220 -10.84 -8.92 -0.15
C ARG A 220 -10.14 -9.33 -1.43
N HIS A 221 -9.83 -8.38 -2.32
CA HIS A 221 -9.17 -8.69 -3.59
C HIS A 221 -7.69 -9.02 -3.41
N VAL A 222 -6.98 -8.30 -2.52
CA VAL A 222 -5.58 -8.61 -2.23
C VAL A 222 -5.47 -9.94 -1.48
N ARG A 223 -6.35 -10.22 -0.50
CA ARG A 223 -6.41 -11.55 0.16
C ARG A 223 -6.72 -12.67 -0.85
N GLY A 224 -7.71 -12.46 -1.70
CA GLY A 224 -8.06 -13.44 -2.75
C GLY A 224 -6.89 -13.71 -3.71
N PHE A 225 -6.18 -12.65 -4.11
CA PHE A 225 -4.96 -12.78 -4.92
C PHE A 225 -3.85 -13.57 -4.21
N VAL A 226 -3.67 -13.35 -2.90
CA VAL A 226 -2.70 -14.11 -2.10
C VAL A 226 -3.08 -15.59 -2.03
N GLU A 227 -4.36 -15.92 -1.86
CA GLU A 227 -4.83 -17.32 -1.94
C GLU A 227 -4.59 -17.93 -3.33
N GLU A 228 -4.79 -17.17 -4.42
CA GLU A 228 -4.47 -17.64 -5.78
C GLU A 228 -2.98 -17.98 -5.93
N LEU A 229 -2.08 -17.23 -5.27
CA LEU A 229 -0.64 -17.54 -5.26
C LEU A 229 -0.36 -18.82 -4.44
N VAL A 230 -1.05 -19.01 -3.32
CA VAL A 230 -0.92 -20.23 -2.52
C VAL A 230 -1.38 -21.46 -3.32
N GLU A 231 -2.49 -21.35 -4.05
CA GLU A 231 -2.98 -22.40 -4.96
C GLU A 231 -2.00 -22.69 -6.11
N GLN A 232 -1.21 -21.71 -6.53
CA GLN A 232 -0.13 -21.85 -7.52
C GLN A 232 1.17 -22.43 -6.93
N GLY A 233 1.22 -22.72 -5.63
CA GLY A 233 2.37 -23.36 -4.98
C GLY A 233 3.35 -22.41 -4.29
N TYR A 234 3.00 -21.12 -4.14
CA TYR A 234 3.73 -20.26 -3.20
C TYR A 234 3.40 -20.67 -1.76
N THR A 235 4.41 -20.68 -0.89
CA THR A 235 4.31 -21.18 0.48
C THR A 235 4.33 -20.01 1.46
N PRO A 236 3.21 -19.73 2.17
CA PRO A 236 3.19 -18.68 3.18
C PRO A 236 4.24 -18.91 4.27
N GLY A 237 4.94 -17.85 4.67
CA GLY A 237 6.01 -17.92 5.67
C GLY A 237 7.38 -18.36 5.13
N ASP A 238 7.47 -18.78 3.86
CA ASP A 238 8.73 -19.13 3.20
C ASP A 238 9.04 -18.17 2.04
N ASN A 239 8.42 -18.38 0.88
CA ASN A 239 8.59 -17.56 -0.31
C ASN A 239 7.42 -16.59 -0.57
N LEU A 240 6.40 -16.61 0.28
CA LEU A 240 5.28 -15.67 0.28
C LEU A 240 5.01 -15.13 1.69
N MET A 241 5.16 -13.83 1.87
CA MET A 241 4.77 -13.11 3.07
C MET A 241 3.55 -12.25 2.74
N PHE A 242 2.53 -12.33 3.58
CA PHE A 242 1.35 -11.47 3.49
C PHE A 242 1.18 -10.70 4.79
N TYR A 243 0.80 -9.43 4.71
CA TYR A 243 0.41 -8.66 5.88
C TYR A 243 -0.80 -7.78 5.58
N GLU A 244 -1.93 -8.13 6.18
CA GLU A 244 -3.05 -7.20 6.33
C GLU A 244 -2.80 -6.36 7.58
N VAL A 245 -2.55 -5.07 7.35
CA VAL A 245 -1.96 -4.17 8.33
C VAL A 245 -3.07 -3.50 9.15
N PRO A 246 -3.20 -3.82 10.44
CA PRO A 246 -4.28 -3.28 11.25
C PRO A 246 -4.23 -1.76 11.32
N GLY A 247 -5.37 -1.11 11.11
CA GLY A 247 -5.52 0.35 11.18
C GLY A 247 -4.77 1.17 10.11
N ALA A 248 -4.01 0.55 9.21
CA ALA A 248 -3.25 1.28 8.20
C ALA A 248 -4.11 1.63 6.98
N ALA A 249 -3.89 2.82 6.41
CA ALA A 249 -4.56 3.30 5.20
C ALA A 249 -3.63 3.26 3.97
N HIS A 250 -4.18 3.72 2.84
CA HIS A 250 -3.50 3.78 1.55
C HIS A 250 -2.63 5.06 1.45
N THR A 251 -1.61 5.20 2.31
CA THR A 251 -0.82 6.44 2.41
C THR A 251 0.68 6.19 2.52
N GLU A 252 1.49 7.14 2.03
CA GLU A 252 2.96 7.05 2.11
C GLU A 252 3.48 6.96 3.55
N GLN A 253 2.79 7.58 4.50
CA GLN A 253 3.14 7.47 5.91
C GLN A 253 2.93 6.03 6.42
N ASP A 254 1.80 5.41 6.10
CA ASP A 254 1.51 4.04 6.51
C ASP A 254 2.45 3.03 5.82
N TRP A 255 2.87 3.32 4.58
CA TRP A 255 3.91 2.55 3.90
C TRP A 255 5.28 2.73 4.56
N ALA A 256 5.63 3.96 4.96
CA ALA A 256 6.86 4.27 5.71
C ALA A 256 6.94 3.47 7.02
N GLU A 257 5.83 3.38 7.75
CA GLU A 257 5.75 2.69 9.04
C GLU A 257 6.02 1.20 8.91
N ARG A 258 5.73 0.59 7.74
CA ARG A 258 5.87 -0.86 7.53
C ARG A 258 6.95 -1.29 6.52
N VAL A 259 7.63 -0.37 5.84
CA VAL A 259 8.67 -0.70 4.85
C VAL A 259 9.85 -1.46 5.45
N HIS A 260 10.05 -1.37 6.77
CA HIS A 260 11.06 -2.17 7.47
C HIS A 260 10.84 -3.68 7.31
N LEU A 261 9.58 -4.12 7.18
CA LEU A 261 9.21 -5.53 7.07
C LEU A 261 9.71 -6.19 5.77
N PRO A 262 9.38 -5.71 4.56
CA PRO A 262 9.93 -6.29 3.34
C PRO A 262 11.46 -6.18 3.28
N LEU A 263 12.05 -5.10 3.81
CA LEU A 263 13.52 -4.95 3.86
C LEU A 263 14.17 -6.07 4.69
N MET A 264 13.63 -6.38 5.86
CA MET A 264 14.11 -7.48 6.70
C MET A 264 13.89 -8.84 6.03
N TYR A 265 12.74 -9.07 5.39
CA TYR A 265 12.46 -10.33 4.69
C TYR A 265 13.38 -10.57 3.48
N PHE A 266 13.74 -9.51 2.75
CA PHE A 266 14.55 -9.60 1.54
C PHE A 266 16.05 -9.65 1.78
N PHE A 267 16.54 -8.87 2.76
CA PHE A 267 17.97 -8.62 2.94
C PHE A 267 18.45 -8.88 4.36
N GLY A 268 17.62 -9.46 5.21
CA GLY A 268 17.87 -9.60 6.63
C GLY A 268 17.28 -10.86 7.23
N TYR A 269 16.89 -10.73 8.49
CA TYR A 269 16.34 -11.83 9.27
C TYR A 269 15.06 -11.39 9.99
N PRO A 270 13.91 -12.03 9.70
CA PRO A 270 12.63 -11.74 10.37
C PRO A 270 12.58 -12.04 11.87
N GLY A 271 13.47 -12.87 12.42
CA GLY A 271 13.43 -13.24 13.85
C GLY A 271 12.63 -14.51 14.12
N LYS A 272 12.13 -14.62 15.36
CA LYS A 272 11.24 -15.68 15.81
C LYS A 272 9.90 -15.11 16.25
N ALA A 273 8.82 -15.86 15.99
CA ALA A 273 7.50 -15.54 16.50
C ALA A 273 7.53 -15.40 18.03
N ALA A 274 6.92 -14.33 18.54
CA ALA A 274 6.94 -13.97 19.95
C ALA A 274 5.52 -13.76 20.52
N ALA A 275 4.60 -13.26 19.71
CA ALA A 275 3.21 -13.07 20.09
C ALA A 275 2.28 -13.17 18.86
N ALA A 276 0.99 -13.38 19.11
CA ALA A 276 -0.05 -13.26 18.09
C ALA A 276 -1.21 -12.43 18.61
N GLU A 277 -1.89 -11.74 17.70
CA GLU A 277 -3.09 -10.97 17.95
C GLU A 277 -4.12 -11.24 16.83
N LEU A 278 -5.41 -11.20 17.17
CA LEU A 278 -6.51 -11.34 16.20
C LEU A 278 -7.13 -9.97 15.93
N TYR A 279 -7.16 -9.60 14.66
CA TYR A 279 -7.77 -8.39 14.12
C TYR A 279 -8.96 -8.72 13.21
N GLY A 280 -9.68 -7.70 12.75
CA GLY A 280 -10.89 -7.84 11.93
C GLY A 280 -12.18 -7.60 12.71
N SER A 281 -13.31 -7.90 12.07
CA SER A 281 -14.64 -7.63 12.63
C SER A 281 -14.93 -8.48 13.88
N ALA A 282 -15.60 -7.89 14.87
CA ALA A 282 -16.16 -8.62 16.02
C ALA A 282 -17.58 -9.14 15.75
N GLU A 283 -18.24 -8.64 14.70
CA GLU A 283 -19.62 -8.95 14.34
C GLU A 283 -19.67 -9.48 12.89
N PHE A 284 -20.50 -10.51 12.68
CA PHE A 284 -20.65 -11.22 11.41
C PHE A 284 -22.13 -11.46 11.12
N GLY A 285 -22.58 -11.25 9.89
CA GLY A 285 -23.96 -11.50 9.47
C GLY A 285 -24.18 -12.95 9.03
N LEU A 286 -25.30 -13.57 9.43
CA LEU A 286 -25.81 -14.78 8.74
C LEU A 286 -26.11 -14.50 7.27
N THR A 287 -26.49 -13.25 6.98
CA THR A 287 -26.64 -12.69 5.64
C THR A 287 -25.87 -11.37 5.54
N GLY A 288 -25.41 -11.03 4.34
CA GLY A 288 -24.58 -9.84 4.11
C GLY A 288 -23.09 -10.12 4.39
N MET A 289 -22.42 -9.21 5.09
CA MET A 289 -20.99 -9.32 5.42
C MET A 289 -20.71 -10.43 6.43
N THR A 290 -19.79 -11.31 6.08
CA THR A 290 -19.23 -12.31 7.00
C THR A 290 -17.78 -12.05 7.38
N GLY A 291 -17.02 -11.25 6.62
CA GLY A 291 -15.64 -10.87 6.95
C GLY A 291 -14.66 -12.03 7.17
N TRP A 292 -13.56 -11.72 7.86
CA TRP A 292 -12.53 -12.66 8.28
C TRP A 292 -11.87 -12.18 9.57
N LEU A 293 -11.21 -13.11 10.27
CA LEU A 293 -10.27 -12.80 11.35
C LEU A 293 -8.85 -12.80 10.80
N ASN A 294 -8.10 -11.73 11.06
CA ASN A 294 -6.73 -11.58 10.65
C ASN A 294 -5.79 -11.90 11.81
N ALA A 295 -5.13 -13.06 11.75
CA ALA A 295 -4.12 -13.43 12.74
C ALA A 295 -2.77 -12.80 12.39
N VAL A 296 -2.35 -11.81 13.17
CA VAL A 296 -1.07 -11.14 13.00
C VAL A 296 -0.09 -11.69 14.01
N VAL A 297 1.02 -12.25 13.52
CA VAL A 297 2.12 -12.75 14.33
C VAL A 297 3.20 -11.67 14.42
N ALA A 298 3.58 -11.31 15.64
CA ALA A 298 4.67 -10.40 15.94
C ALA A 298 5.92 -11.17 16.37
N TYR A 299 7.07 -10.71 15.88
CA TYR A 299 8.37 -11.34 16.08
C TYR A 299 9.24 -10.50 17.03
N ASP A 300 10.25 -11.13 17.63
CA ASP A 300 11.20 -10.52 18.57
C ASP A 300 12.04 -9.37 17.97
N THR A 301 12.14 -9.31 16.64
CA THR A 301 12.85 -8.25 15.89
C THR A 301 11.96 -7.05 15.53
N GLY A 302 10.66 -7.10 15.88
CA GLY A 302 9.66 -6.14 15.42
C GLY A 302 9.02 -6.51 14.08
N PHE A 303 9.44 -7.59 13.42
CA PHE A 303 8.77 -8.10 12.23
C PHE A 303 7.32 -8.53 12.53
N ARG A 304 6.42 -8.31 11.58
CA ARG A 304 5.00 -8.65 11.67
C ARG A 304 4.51 -9.20 10.33
N MET A 305 3.62 -10.19 10.39
CA MET A 305 2.92 -10.70 9.21
C MET A 305 1.56 -11.28 9.59
N THR A 306 0.66 -11.34 8.62
CA THR A 306 -0.54 -12.17 8.71
C THR A 306 -0.16 -13.62 8.51
N ASP A 307 -0.47 -14.49 9.47
CA ASP A 307 -0.23 -15.92 9.34
C ASP A 307 -1.38 -16.61 8.59
N LEU A 308 -1.06 -17.17 7.43
CA LEU A 308 -1.99 -17.89 6.57
C LEU A 308 -1.96 -19.42 6.79
N ASN A 309 -1.05 -19.90 7.65
CA ASN A 309 -0.87 -21.33 7.94
C ASN A 309 -1.43 -21.74 9.31
N GLY A 310 -1.90 -20.79 10.11
CA GLY A 310 -2.43 -21.08 11.44
C GLY A 310 -3.80 -21.76 11.42
N THR A 311 -4.20 -22.23 12.59
CA THR A 311 -5.48 -22.90 12.82
C THR A 311 -6.37 -22.06 13.72
N PHE A 312 -7.68 -22.07 13.45
CA PHE A 312 -8.69 -21.39 14.23
C PHE A 312 -9.72 -22.39 14.76
N GLU A 313 -10.04 -22.29 16.05
CA GLU A 313 -11.03 -23.13 16.72
C GLU A 313 -12.03 -22.25 17.47
N ALA A 314 -13.34 -22.45 17.22
CA ALA A 314 -14.40 -21.80 17.98
C ALA A 314 -14.82 -22.69 19.15
N ASP A 315 -15.03 -22.10 20.33
CA ASP A 315 -15.52 -22.81 21.52
C ASP A 315 -16.91 -23.46 21.26
N ASP A 316 -17.79 -22.77 20.53
CA ASP A 316 -19.05 -23.32 19.99
C ASP A 316 -19.06 -23.27 18.45
N PRO A 317 -18.63 -24.35 17.75
CA PRO A 317 -18.63 -24.40 16.30
C PRO A 317 -20.03 -24.44 15.68
N SER A 318 -21.09 -24.58 16.47
CA SER A 318 -22.48 -24.46 15.98
C SER A 318 -22.88 -23.01 15.71
N ILE A 319 -22.13 -22.03 16.22
CA ILE A 319 -22.33 -20.59 15.96
C ILE A 319 -21.61 -20.19 14.67
N LEU A 320 -20.31 -20.51 14.56
CA LEU A 320 -19.48 -20.22 13.40
C LEU A 320 -18.28 -21.16 13.31
N THR A 321 -17.66 -21.23 12.14
CA THR A 321 -16.31 -21.81 11.93
C THR A 321 -15.41 -20.79 11.25
N VAL A 322 -14.10 -20.96 11.38
CA VAL A 322 -13.10 -20.08 10.76
C VAL A 322 -12.13 -20.92 9.95
N GLY A 323 -11.95 -20.59 8.68
CA GLY A 323 -11.00 -21.26 7.79
C GLY A 323 -9.55 -20.88 8.11
N ARG A 324 -8.58 -21.64 7.55
CA ARG A 324 -7.13 -21.35 7.69
C ARG A 324 -6.76 -19.92 7.28
N ASN A 325 -7.48 -19.38 6.29
CA ASN A 325 -7.28 -18.04 5.75
C ASN A 325 -8.04 -16.97 6.54
N GLY A 326 -8.56 -17.31 7.72
CA GLY A 326 -9.31 -16.43 8.60
C GLY A 326 -10.77 -16.22 8.20
N VAL A 327 -11.23 -16.72 7.05
CA VAL A 327 -12.60 -16.49 6.58
C VAL A 327 -13.59 -17.11 7.56
N VAL A 328 -14.54 -16.28 8.04
CA VAL A 328 -15.57 -16.71 8.99
C VAL A 328 -16.78 -17.23 8.23
N LYS A 329 -17.26 -18.41 8.64
CA LYS A 329 -18.48 -19.02 8.15
C LYS A 329 -19.50 -19.11 9.29
N PRO A 330 -20.49 -18.21 9.34
CA PRO A 330 -21.51 -18.20 10.38
C PRO A 330 -22.63 -19.22 10.10
N PHE A 331 -23.24 -19.75 11.15
CA PHE A 331 -24.32 -20.75 11.09
C PHE A 331 -25.54 -20.38 11.94
N ARG A 332 -25.33 -19.77 13.11
CA ARG A 332 -26.39 -19.42 14.06
C ARG A 332 -26.04 -18.13 14.78
N GLU A 333 -27.04 -17.28 15.06
CA GLU A 333 -26.85 -16.11 15.91
C GLU A 333 -26.35 -16.49 17.31
N GLY A 334 -25.45 -15.67 17.86
CA GLY A 334 -24.83 -15.90 19.15
C GLY A 334 -23.39 -15.43 19.20
N THR A 335 -22.78 -15.53 20.37
CA THR A 335 -21.37 -15.17 20.60
C THR A 335 -20.58 -16.40 20.99
N THR A 336 -19.41 -16.59 20.37
CA THR A 336 -18.44 -17.62 20.74
C THR A 336 -17.05 -17.00 20.81
N ARG A 337 -16.19 -17.57 21.66
CA ARG A 337 -14.76 -17.28 21.57
C ARG A 337 -14.14 -18.07 20.42
N VAL A 338 -13.19 -17.45 19.72
CA VAL A 338 -12.35 -18.08 18.70
C VAL A 338 -10.90 -18.01 19.16
N VAL A 339 -10.20 -19.14 19.09
CA VAL A 339 -8.79 -19.29 19.45
C VAL A 339 -7.99 -19.56 18.18
N TYR A 340 -6.98 -18.75 17.94
CA TYR A 340 -5.95 -18.99 16.94
C TYR A 340 -4.73 -19.67 17.58
N SER A 341 -4.11 -20.59 16.84
CA SER A 341 -2.82 -21.19 17.15
C SER A 341 -1.98 -21.31 15.88
N GLY A 342 -0.72 -20.90 15.94
CA GLY A 342 0.25 -21.01 14.84
C GLY A 342 1.62 -20.52 15.28
N GLN A 343 2.70 -21.06 14.68
CA GLN A 343 4.08 -20.65 14.97
C GLN A 343 4.43 -20.59 16.47
N ASP A 344 3.94 -21.56 17.25
CA ASP A 344 4.09 -21.66 18.72
C ASP A 344 3.50 -20.49 19.53
N VAL A 345 2.70 -19.63 18.91
CA VAL A 345 1.96 -18.53 19.56
C VAL A 345 0.46 -18.75 19.47
N ARG A 346 -0.29 -18.09 20.36
CA ARG A 346 -1.76 -18.17 20.43
C ARG A 346 -2.37 -16.79 20.64
N ALA A 347 -3.58 -16.63 20.12
CA ALA A 347 -4.40 -15.46 20.30
C ALA A 347 -5.87 -15.88 20.41
N GLN A 348 -6.70 -15.05 21.01
CA GLN A 348 -8.13 -15.31 21.09
C GLN A 348 -8.94 -14.02 20.99
N THR A 349 -10.16 -14.12 20.49
CA THR A 349 -11.12 -13.01 20.43
C THR A 349 -12.55 -13.53 20.63
N GLU A 350 -13.47 -12.64 20.98
CA GLU A 350 -14.90 -12.93 20.92
C GLU A 350 -15.45 -12.58 19.54
N ALA A 351 -16.30 -13.45 19.01
CA ALA A 351 -16.93 -13.30 17.71
C ALA A 351 -18.45 -13.46 17.86
N THR A 352 -19.19 -12.49 17.33
CA THR A 352 -20.66 -12.46 17.42
C THR A 352 -21.28 -12.60 16.04
N VAL A 353 -22.25 -13.49 15.91
CA VAL A 353 -23.07 -13.66 14.71
C VAL A 353 -24.44 -13.00 14.93
N ILE A 354 -24.84 -12.14 14.00
CA ILE A 354 -26.13 -11.45 13.94
C ILE A 354 -26.89 -11.83 12.67
N GLY A 355 -28.21 -11.58 12.61
CA GLY A 355 -29.02 -11.99 11.46
C GLY A 355 -28.63 -11.36 10.11
N HIS A 356 -28.36 -10.06 10.08
CA HIS A 356 -27.96 -9.34 8.87
C HIS A 356 -26.93 -8.26 9.16
N LEU A 357 -25.80 -8.28 8.45
CA LEU A 357 -24.77 -7.24 8.51
C LEU A 357 -24.57 -6.64 7.11
N SER A 358 -24.95 -5.38 6.92
CA SER A 358 -24.87 -4.72 5.60
C SER A 358 -23.41 -4.46 5.16
N GLU A 359 -23.11 -4.75 3.89
CA GLU A 359 -21.85 -4.37 3.19
C GLU A 359 -21.62 -2.87 3.07
N HIS A 360 -22.68 -2.09 3.27
CA HIS A 360 -22.67 -0.66 3.16
C HIS A 360 -23.14 -0.01 4.47
N VAL A 361 -22.69 1.21 4.69
CA VAL A 361 -23.16 2.10 5.76
C VAL A 361 -23.75 3.34 5.15
N LYS A 362 -24.92 3.74 5.66
CA LYS A 362 -25.50 5.04 5.33
C LYS A 362 -24.84 6.10 6.22
N VAL A 363 -24.29 7.14 5.60
CA VAL A 363 -23.60 8.24 6.28
C VAL A 363 -24.20 9.56 5.83
N SER A 364 -24.60 10.39 6.79
CA SER A 364 -25.05 11.77 6.50
C SER A 364 -23.96 12.74 6.93
N VAL A 365 -23.23 13.29 5.96
CA VAL A 365 -22.14 14.23 6.20
C VAL A 365 -22.71 15.64 6.33
N ARG A 366 -22.27 16.37 7.35
CA ARG A 366 -22.54 17.81 7.53
C ARG A 366 -21.21 18.56 7.60
N ILE A 367 -21.07 19.62 6.81
CA ILE A 367 -19.89 20.50 6.82
C ILE A 367 -20.32 21.94 7.03
N GLU A 368 -19.80 22.54 8.10
CA GLU A 368 -19.93 23.97 8.40
C GLU A 368 -18.71 24.71 7.89
N VAL A 369 -18.92 25.84 7.21
CA VAL A 369 -17.85 26.58 6.52
C VAL A 369 -17.86 28.07 6.85
N PRO A 370 -16.73 28.79 6.70
CA PRO A 370 -16.67 30.22 7.01
C PRO A 370 -17.45 31.05 5.96
N PRO A 371 -17.87 32.29 6.30
CA PRO A 371 -18.70 33.12 5.43
C PRO A 371 -18.08 33.47 4.07
N ASP A 372 -16.76 33.40 3.95
CA ASP A 372 -15.99 33.69 2.74
C ASP A 372 -15.88 32.49 1.78
N THR A 373 -16.57 31.38 2.07
CA THR A 373 -16.64 30.21 1.18
C THR A 373 -17.29 30.58 -0.16
N PRO A 374 -16.65 30.31 -1.32
CA PRO A 374 -17.19 30.70 -2.62
C PRO A 374 -18.61 30.17 -2.87
N ALA A 375 -19.53 31.06 -3.24
CA ALA A 375 -20.95 30.75 -3.37
C ALA A 375 -21.25 29.63 -4.39
N ASN A 376 -20.42 29.51 -5.43
CA ASN A 376 -20.56 28.52 -6.50
C ASN A 376 -19.75 27.23 -6.27
N ALA A 377 -19.01 27.10 -5.16
CA ALA A 377 -18.21 25.91 -4.89
C ALA A 377 -19.06 24.76 -4.36
N ALA A 378 -18.76 23.54 -4.83
CA ALA A 378 -19.07 22.31 -4.12
C ALA A 378 -17.89 21.92 -3.21
N LEU A 379 -18.15 21.11 -2.17
CA LEU A 379 -17.10 20.58 -1.32
C LEU A 379 -16.85 19.11 -1.63
N LEU A 380 -15.59 18.70 -1.53
CA LEU A 380 -15.18 17.32 -1.67
C LEU A 380 -14.60 16.78 -0.36
N ILE A 381 -15.04 15.59 0.03
CA ILE A 381 -14.37 14.72 1.01
C ILE A 381 -13.81 13.53 0.24
N GLY A 382 -12.52 13.57 -0.07
CA GLY A 382 -11.93 12.65 -1.04
C GLY A 382 -12.59 12.82 -2.40
N LYS A 383 -13.29 11.80 -2.90
CA LYS A 383 -14.07 11.86 -4.15
C LYS A 383 -15.57 12.14 -3.95
N LEU A 384 -16.03 12.24 -2.71
CA LEU A 384 -17.44 12.49 -2.41
C LEU A 384 -17.76 13.97 -2.54
N VAL A 385 -18.65 14.31 -3.47
CA VAL A 385 -19.15 15.68 -3.65
C VAL A 385 -20.29 15.92 -2.66
N VAL A 386 -20.11 16.86 -1.74
CA VAL A 386 -21.09 17.26 -0.72
C VAL A 386 -21.79 18.54 -1.20
N PRO A 387 -23.12 18.51 -1.45
CA PRO A 387 -23.82 19.67 -2.00
C PRO A 387 -24.09 20.74 -0.94
N ARG A 388 -24.20 21.99 -1.41
CA ARG A 388 -24.52 23.16 -0.60
C ARG A 388 -26.00 23.18 -0.24
N ILE A 389 -26.32 23.41 1.03
CA ILE A 389 -27.70 23.57 1.53
C ILE A 389 -27.98 25.04 1.91
N SER A 390 -26.99 25.76 2.43
CA SER A 390 -27.06 27.21 2.68
C SER A 390 -25.69 27.87 2.57
N ASP A 391 -25.61 29.18 2.81
CA ASP A 391 -24.36 29.97 2.69
C ASP A 391 -23.18 29.42 3.49
N GLN A 392 -23.45 28.75 4.62
CA GLN A 392 -22.41 28.22 5.51
C GLN A 392 -22.59 26.72 5.82
N LEU A 393 -23.43 26.02 5.06
CA LEU A 393 -23.77 24.63 5.35
C LEU A 393 -23.82 23.78 4.09
N PHE A 394 -23.11 22.66 4.13
CA PHE A 394 -23.13 21.61 3.13
C PHE A 394 -23.57 20.31 3.79
N CYS A 395 -24.48 19.58 3.15
CA CYS A 395 -24.93 18.28 3.65
C CYS A 395 -25.13 17.30 2.50
N GLY A 396 -24.75 16.04 2.70
CA GLY A 396 -25.01 14.96 1.74
C GLY A 396 -25.25 13.64 2.46
N GLU A 397 -26.11 12.79 1.89
CA GLU A 397 -26.29 11.41 2.32
C GLU A 397 -25.61 10.47 1.32
N PHE A 398 -24.83 9.54 1.83
CA PHE A 398 -24.07 8.60 1.01
C PHE A 398 -24.29 7.18 1.52
N LEU A 399 -24.39 6.24 0.59
CA LEU A 399 -24.29 4.81 0.88
C LEU A 399 -22.86 4.39 0.50
N LEU A 400 -22.02 4.13 1.49
CA LEU A 400 -20.60 3.87 1.28
C LEU A 400 -20.26 2.44 1.68
N PRO A 401 -19.23 1.80 1.07
CA PRO A 401 -18.71 0.53 1.55
C PRO A 401 -18.35 0.63 3.04
N ARG A 402 -18.77 -0.36 3.83
CA ARG A 402 -18.43 -0.43 5.25
C ARG A 402 -16.90 -0.55 5.40
N ASP A 403 -16.39 0.08 6.46
CA ASP A 403 -14.99 0.14 6.88
C ASP A 403 -14.07 0.90 5.92
N MET A 404 -14.64 1.67 4.99
CA MET A 404 -13.88 2.59 4.16
C MET A 404 -13.28 3.72 5.00
N THR A 405 -11.97 3.96 4.84
CA THR A 405 -11.32 5.16 5.36
C THR A 405 -10.84 6.07 4.23
N VAL A 406 -11.07 7.37 4.42
CA VAL A 406 -10.54 8.42 3.55
C VAL A 406 -9.64 9.34 4.36
N ARG A 407 -8.40 9.49 3.88
CA ARG A 407 -7.49 10.56 4.33
C ARG A 407 -7.63 11.74 3.38
N CYS A 408 -8.26 12.83 3.82
CA CYS A 408 -8.49 13.98 2.96
C CYS A 408 -8.40 15.29 3.73
N LYS A 409 -8.18 16.36 2.98
CA LYS A 409 -8.61 17.70 3.36
C LYS A 409 -9.93 17.98 2.67
N ILE A 410 -10.83 18.68 3.35
CA ILE A 410 -12.00 19.25 2.69
C ILE A 410 -11.49 20.28 1.70
N VAL A 411 -11.85 20.09 0.43
CA VAL A 411 -11.41 20.94 -0.68
C VAL A 411 -12.62 21.39 -1.47
N THR A 412 -12.58 22.58 -2.03
CA THR A 412 -13.58 22.99 -3.01
C THR A 412 -13.30 22.35 -4.37
N ASP A 413 -14.32 22.21 -5.21
CA ASP A 413 -14.17 21.85 -6.62
C ASP A 413 -13.37 22.88 -7.45
N LEU A 414 -13.00 24.00 -6.83
CA LEU A 414 -12.13 25.05 -7.37
C LEU A 414 -10.67 24.91 -6.91
N GLY A 415 -10.29 23.83 -6.22
CA GLY A 415 -8.93 23.60 -5.75
C GLY A 415 -8.52 24.45 -4.54
N ILE A 416 -9.49 24.88 -3.72
CA ILE A 416 -9.22 25.66 -2.50
C ILE A 416 -9.32 24.73 -1.31
N HIS A 417 -8.25 24.65 -0.52
CA HIS A 417 -8.11 23.67 0.55
C HIS A 417 -8.48 24.27 1.90
N GLU A 418 -9.03 23.46 2.81
CA GLU A 418 -9.17 23.85 4.20
C GLU A 418 -7.81 24.14 4.83
N ALA A 419 -7.81 25.15 5.71
CA ALA A 419 -6.65 25.62 6.45
C ALA A 419 -7.05 25.95 7.89
N GLY A 420 -6.04 26.15 8.73
CA GLY A 420 -6.23 26.63 10.11
C GLY A 420 -6.68 28.09 10.13
N PRO A 421 -7.07 28.63 11.30
CA PRO A 421 -7.67 29.97 11.42
C PRO A 421 -6.87 31.12 10.80
N ASN A 422 -5.55 30.98 10.67
CA ASN A 422 -4.66 32.01 10.13
C ASN A 422 -4.15 31.66 8.72
N GLY A 423 -4.80 30.69 8.04
CA GLY A 423 -4.41 30.21 6.72
C GLY A 423 -3.23 29.23 6.74
N GLU A 424 -2.82 28.75 7.91
CA GLU A 424 -1.77 27.75 8.03
C GLU A 424 -2.20 26.37 7.54
N ASP A 425 -1.22 25.58 7.08
CA ASP A 425 -1.48 24.18 6.72
C ASP A 425 -1.92 23.37 7.95
N ILE A 426 -2.96 22.56 7.78
CA ILE A 426 -3.44 21.63 8.80
C ILE A 426 -3.18 20.18 8.40
N PRO A 427 -3.09 19.26 9.38
CA PRO A 427 -3.04 17.83 9.07
C PRO A 427 -4.26 17.36 8.28
N TYR A 428 -4.07 16.36 7.42
CA TYR A 428 -5.19 15.68 6.78
C TYR A 428 -6.11 15.03 7.81
N ARG A 429 -7.41 15.05 7.56
CA ARG A 429 -8.41 14.31 8.33
C ARG A 429 -8.35 12.85 7.94
N ILE A 430 -8.57 11.96 8.91
CA ILE A 430 -8.79 10.53 8.68
C ILE A 430 -10.23 10.24 9.07
N ILE A 431 -11.05 9.87 8.09
CA ILE A 431 -12.47 9.61 8.27
C ILE A 431 -12.73 8.14 8.00
N HIS A 432 -13.21 7.42 9.00
CA HIS A 432 -13.52 5.99 8.92
C HIS A 432 -15.02 5.73 9.07
N TRP A 433 -15.62 5.01 8.12
CA TRP A 433 -17.05 4.74 8.07
C TRP A 433 -17.36 3.26 8.30
N SER A 434 -17.42 2.84 9.57
CA SER A 434 -17.78 1.47 9.97
C SER A 434 -19.19 1.31 10.54
N LYS A 435 -19.88 2.40 10.87
CA LYS A 435 -21.25 2.40 11.41
C LYS A 435 -22.04 3.58 10.87
N GLU A 436 -23.37 3.47 10.85
CA GLU A 436 -24.25 4.58 10.51
C GLU A 436 -24.05 5.73 11.51
N ARG A 437 -23.62 6.89 11.00
CA ARG A 437 -23.29 8.08 11.79
C ARG A 437 -23.55 9.35 10.99
N ASN A 438 -23.75 10.45 11.70
CA ASN A 438 -23.97 11.79 11.14
C ASN A 438 -22.81 12.73 11.52
N PRO A 439 -21.60 12.55 10.98
CA PRO A 439 -20.46 13.37 11.37
C PRO A 439 -20.65 14.85 10.97
N VAL A 440 -20.23 15.75 11.85
CA VAL A 440 -20.19 17.19 11.60
C VAL A 440 -18.73 17.63 11.51
N TYR A 441 -18.34 18.19 10.37
CA TYR A 441 -17.03 18.77 10.13
C TYR A 441 -17.15 20.29 10.10
N ARG A 442 -16.10 20.98 10.55
CA ARG A 442 -15.99 22.44 10.47
C ARG A 442 -14.71 22.81 9.76
N VAL A 443 -14.85 23.63 8.73
CA VAL A 443 -13.75 24.35 8.08
C VAL A 443 -13.66 25.73 8.73
N GLU A 444 -12.45 26.14 9.11
CA GLU A 444 -12.22 27.41 9.80
C GLU A 444 -11.77 28.51 8.84
N ALA A 445 -10.90 28.17 7.89
CA ALA A 445 -10.44 29.06 6.84
C ALA A 445 -10.15 28.29 5.53
N TRP A 446 -9.89 29.06 4.47
CA TRP A 446 -9.55 28.56 3.15
C TRP A 446 -8.17 29.06 2.70
N GLU A 447 -7.39 28.19 2.07
CA GLU A 447 -6.11 28.53 1.44
C GLU A 447 -6.11 28.10 -0.03
N ARG A 448 -5.77 29.04 -0.93
CA ARG A 448 -5.49 28.71 -2.34
C ARG A 448 -4.06 28.22 -2.44
N ARG A 449 -3.88 26.94 -2.73
CA ARG A 449 -2.57 26.40 -3.07
C ARG A 449 -2.32 26.52 -4.56
N ASN A 450 -1.14 26.99 -4.93
CA ASN A 450 -0.69 26.92 -6.31
C ASN A 450 -0.26 25.48 -6.60
N GLY A 451 -1.20 24.64 -7.06
CA GLY A 451 -0.96 23.25 -7.46
C GLY A 451 -2.21 22.66 -8.10
N ALA A 452 -2.04 21.88 -9.18
CA ALA A 452 -3.16 21.32 -9.95
C ALA A 452 -3.95 20.26 -9.15
N ILE A 453 -5.25 20.19 -9.45
CA ILE A 453 -6.30 19.35 -8.83
C ILE A 453 -5.93 17.86 -8.82
#